data_AF-A0A8X6VE48-F1
#
_entry.id   AF-A0A8X6VE48-F1
#
_cell.length_a   1.000
_cell.length_b   1.000
_cell.length_c   1.000
_cell.angle_alpha   90.00
_cell.angle_beta   90.00
_cell.angle_gamma   90.00
#
_symmetry.space_group_name_H-M   'P 1'
#
loop_
_entity.id
_entity.type
_entity.pdbx_description
1 polymer ?
#
loop_
_entity_poly.entity_id
_entity_poly.type
_entity_poly.pdbx_seq_one_letter_code
_entity_poly.pdbx_strand_id
1 'polypeptide(L)' 'MTRVRSRNAYQYVSDFNKGRIVVYWNRGLSYNSIDARVGRNPMTVYRIWNRGVQDGNMERGGGSQQHLIASS' A
#
# COMPACT_ATOMS: atom_id res chain seq x y z
N MET A 1 -28.33 5.30 -3.27
CA MET A 1 -27.02 5.69 -2.70
C MET A 1 -26.01 5.79 -3.83
N THR A 2 -25.73 6.99 -4.32
CA THR A 2 -24.62 7.22 -5.23
C THR A 2 -23.32 6.97 -4.46
N ARG A 3 -22.66 5.82 -4.72
CA ARG A 3 -21.28 5.60 -4.29
C ARG A 3 -20.47 6.77 -4.81
N VAL A 4 -20.20 7.75 -3.94
CA VAL A 4 -19.24 8.82 -4.21
C VAL A 4 -17.98 8.07 -4.63
N ARG A 5 -17.67 8.10 -5.93
CA ARG A 5 -16.43 7.54 -6.48
C ARG A 5 -15.33 8.28 -5.74
N SER A 6 -14.79 7.64 -4.71
CA SER A 6 -13.66 8.16 -3.94
C SER A 6 -12.61 8.53 -4.98
N ARG A 7 -12.41 9.84 -5.16
CA ARG A 7 -11.42 10.42 -6.07
C ARG A 7 -10.16 9.59 -5.95
N ASN A 8 -9.75 8.97 -7.05
CA ASN A 8 -8.89 7.80 -7.03
C ASN A 8 -7.50 8.20 -6.50
N ALA A 9 -7.31 8.17 -5.19
CA ALA A 9 -6.09 8.64 -4.54
C ALA A 9 -4.86 7.90 -5.09
N TYR A 10 -5.04 6.65 -5.50
CA TYR A 10 -4.07 5.85 -6.23
C TYR A 10 -3.57 6.52 -7.53
N GLN A 11 -4.47 7.11 -8.30
CA GLN A 11 -4.17 7.70 -9.60
C GLN A 11 -3.35 9.00 -9.47
N TYR A 12 -3.48 9.71 -8.35
CA TYR A 12 -2.73 10.94 -8.05
C TYR A 12 -1.41 10.72 -7.31
N VAL A 13 -1.07 9.47 -7.01
CA VAL A 13 0.20 9.13 -6.38
C VAL A 13 1.19 8.79 -7.49
N SER A 14 2.34 9.46 -7.47
CA SER A 14 3.45 9.12 -8.36
C SER A 14 3.81 7.64 -8.22
N ASP A 15 4.14 6.97 -9.31
CA ASP A 15 4.56 5.57 -9.31
C ASP A 15 5.76 5.31 -8.38
N PHE A 16 6.62 6.31 -8.18
CA PHE A 16 7.69 6.26 -7.17
C PHE A 16 7.15 6.05 -5.75
N ASN A 17 6.12 6.81 -5.37
CA ASN A 17 5.49 6.66 -4.05
C ASN A 17 4.68 5.37 -3.94
N LYS A 18 4.05 4.90 -5.03
CA LYS A 18 3.39 3.58 -5.05
C LYS A 18 4.41 2.47 -4.78
N GLY A 19 5.55 2.49 -5.46
CA GLY A 19 6.63 1.54 -5.25
C GLY A 19 7.17 1.56 -3.81
N ARG A 20 7.37 2.74 -3.24
CA ARG A 20 7.79 2.87 -1.83
C ARG A 20 6.77 2.30 -0.85
N ILE A 21 5.47 2.53 -1.08
CA ILE A 21 4.39 1.98 -0.24
C ILE A 21 4.43 0.44 -0.26
N VAL A 22 4.58 -0.17 -1.44
CA VAL A 22 4.71 -1.63 -1.59
C VAL A 22 5.94 -2.16 -0.84
N VAL A 23 7.11 -1.53 -1.04
CA VAL A 23 8.35 -1.96 -0.39
C VAL A 23 8.24 -1.87 1.13
N TYR A 24 7.65 -0.81 1.68
CA TYR A 24 7.48 -0.69 3.12
C TYR A 24 6.43 -1.66 3.66
N TRP A 25 5.36 -1.93 2.92
CA TRP A 25 4.36 -2.92 3.30
C TRP A 25 4.95 -4.33 3.35
N ASN A 26 5.73 -4.73 2.34
CA ASN A 26 6.42 -6.02 2.31
C ASN A 26 7.45 -6.17 3.43
N ARG A 27 7.98 -5.05 3.95
CA ARG A 27 8.83 -5.01 5.15
C ARG A 27 8.04 -5.08 6.47
N GLY A 28 6.71 -5.20 6.42
CA GLY A 28 5.83 -5.30 7.58
C GLY A 28 5.58 -3.98 8.31
N LEU A 29 5.79 -2.83 7.66
CA LEU A 29 5.55 -1.54 8.30
C LEU A 29 4.04 -1.25 8.42
N SER A 30 3.67 -0.63 9.55
CA SER A 30 2.31 -0.10 9.73
C SER A 30 2.05 1.08 8.79
N TYR A 31 0.77 1.32 8.48
CA TYR A 31 0.37 2.46 7.65
C TYR A 31 0.88 3.81 8.18
N ASN A 32 0.99 3.96 9.50
CA ASN A 32 1.50 5.18 10.13
C ASN A 32 3.00 5.37 9.89
N SER A 33 3.78 4.28 9.97
CA SER A 33 5.21 4.30 9.65
C SER A 33 5.47 4.55 8.15
N ILE A 34 4.55 4.14 7.28
CA ILE A 34 4.59 4.41 5.85
C ILE A 34 4.24 5.88 5.57
N ASP A 35 3.19 6.41 6.19
CA ASP A 35 2.82 7.84 6.14
C ASP A 35 4.01 8.72 6.50
N ALA A 36 4.66 8.49 7.64
CA ALA A 36 5.79 9.29 8.11
C ALA A 36 6.96 9.33 7.09
N ARG A 37 7.07 8.31 6.23
CA ARG A 37 8.14 8.20 5.22
C ARG A 37 7.75 8.77 3.87
N VAL A 38 6.49 8.64 3.49
CA VAL A 38 5.96 9.05 2.17
C VAL A 38 5.34 10.46 2.24
N GLY A 39 5.11 10.98 3.44
CA GLY A 39 4.48 12.28 3.68
C GLY A 39 3.01 12.29 3.27
N ARG A 40 2.29 11.18 3.46
CA ARG A 40 0.92 10.98 2.97
C ARG A 40 0.05 10.38 4.04
N ASN A 41 -1.02 11.10 4.39
CA ASN A 41 -1.98 10.73 5.44
C ASN A 41 -2.24 9.20 5.48
N PRO A 42 -2.26 8.56 6.66
CA PRO A 42 -2.41 7.10 6.78
C PRO A 42 -3.63 6.53 6.05
N MET A 43 -4.73 7.27 6.00
CA MET A 43 -5.96 6.90 5.28
C MET A 43 -5.73 6.86 3.75
N THR A 44 -4.89 7.74 3.24
CA THR A 44 -4.48 7.76 1.83
C THR A 44 -3.61 6.55 1.51
N VAL A 45 -2.65 6.20 2.39
CA VAL A 45 -1.82 4.99 2.23
C VAL A 45 -2.70 3.73 2.22
N TYR A 46 -3.64 3.61 3.15
CA TYR A 46 -4.60 2.50 3.19
C TYR A 46 -5.43 2.40 1.90
N ARG A 47 -5.93 3.53 1.39
CA ARG A 47 -6.70 3.56 0.13
C ARG A 47 -5.88 3.16 -1.08
N ILE A 48 -4.62 3.61 -1.16
CA ILE A 48 -3.68 3.23 -2.23
C ILE A 48 -3.44 1.73 -2.19
N TRP A 49 -3.16 1.18 -1.01
CA TRP A 49 -2.94 -0.24 -0.81
C TRP A 49 -4.16 -1.07 -1.19
N ASN A 50 -5.33 -0.76 -0.63
CA ASN A 50 -6.57 -1.49 -0.90
C ASN A 50 -6.96 -1.42 -2.39
N ARG A 51 -6.68 -0.30 -3.05
CA ARG A 51 -6.93 -0.16 -4.49
C ARG A 51 -5.92 -0.92 -5.33
N GLY A 52 -4.63 -0.86 -5.00
CA GLY A 52 -3.58 -1.63 -5.66
C GLY A 52 -3.87 -3.13 -5.60
N VAL A 53 -4.37 -3.61 -4.46
CA VAL A 53 -4.82 -5.01 -4.30
C VAL A 53 -6.04 -5.33 -5.17
N GLN A 54 -7.07 -4.48 -5.18
CA GLN A 54 -8.27 -4.70 -5.99
C GLN A 54 -7.99 -4.67 -7.50
N ASP A 55 -7.09 -3.79 -7.94
CA ASP A 55 -6.71 -3.66 -9.35
C ASP A 55 -5.66 -4.71 -9.77
N GLY A 56 -5.25 -5.63 -8.87
CA GLY A 56 -4.27 -6.69 -9.15
C GLY A 56 -2.82 -6.21 -9.28
N ASN A 57 -2.55 -4.94 -8.95
CA ASN A 57 -1.21 -4.34 -9.02
C ASN A 57 -0.38 -4.61 -7.75
N MET A 58 -1.02 -5.03 -6.67
CA MET A 58 -0.37 -5.33 -5.39
C MET A 58 -0.95 -6.62 -4.84
N GLU A 59 -0.11 -7.47 -4.26
CA GLU A 59 -0.60 -8.68 -3.60
C GLU A 59 -1.05 -8.35 -2.18
N ARG A 60 -2.18 -8.91 -1.76
CA ARG A 60 -2.61 -8.85 -0.37
C ARG A 60 -1.75 -9.81 0.44
N GLY A 61 -0.46 -9.48 0.58
CA GLY A 61 0.45 -10.17 1.48
C GLY A 61 -0.15 -10.07 2.87
N GLY A 62 -0.78 -11.16 3.31
CA GLY A 62 -1.23 -11.32 4.68
C GLY A 62 -0.03 -11.07 5.58
N GLY A 63 -0.26 -10.35 6.67
CA GLY A 63 0.75 -10.09 7.71
C GLY A 63 1.17 -11.37 8.43
N SER A 64 1.74 -12.31 7.69
CA SER A 64 2.56 -13.38 8.22
C SER A 64 3.98 -12.85 8.23
N GLN A 65 4.50 -12.69 9.43
CA GLN A 65 5.88 -12.39 9.75
C GLN A 65 6.89 -12.95 8.73
N GLN A 66 7.88 -12.12 8.40
CA GLN A 66 9.25 -12.50 8.08
C GLN A 66 9.56 -14.02 8.18
N HIS A 67 9.40 -14.76 7.10
CA HIS A 67 10.11 -16.00 6.76
C HIS A 67 9.52 -16.43 5.40
N LEU A 68 10.23 -16.37 4.28
CA LEU A 68 11.20 -17.39 3.89
C LEU A 68 12.01 -16.81 2.73
N ILE A 69 13.23 -16.33 3.02
CA ILE A 69 14.33 -16.41 2.06
C ILE A 69 15.30 -17.46 2.60
N ALA A 70 14.90 -18.71 2.53
CA ALA A 70 15.81 -19.84 2.61
C ALA A 70 15.14 -21.02 1.89
N SER A 71 15.81 -21.47 0.83
CA SER A 71 15.79 -22.80 0.18
C SER A 71 15.73 -22.59 -1.33
N SER A 72 16.64 -23.03 -2.18
CA SER A 72 18.00 -23.60 -2.11
C SER A 72 18.53 -23.54 -3.54
#